data_AF-A0A2Z4LBI2-F1
#
_entry.id   AF-A0A2Z4LBI2-F1
#
_cell.length_a   1.000
_cell.length_b   1.000
_cell.length_c   1.000
_cell.angle_alpha   90.00
_cell.angle_beta   90.00
_cell.angle_gamma   90.00
#
_symmetry.space_group_name_H-M   'P 1'
#
loop_
_entity.id
_entity.type
_entity.pdbx_description
1 polymer ?
#
loop_
_entity_poly.entity_id
_entity_poly.type
_entity_poly.pdbx_seq_one_letter_code
_entity_poly.pdbx_strand_id
1 'polypeptide(L)'
;MPKDKFLELIGKTLDKYSEENLETIARILSKKCKSVSTDNVSKRRNEQREIILESIDTELVREICNKKDRICLILDNYSTHRSKYIQEVAKILNITLIYLPPYSPHLNPIEQIWRILKRKLKQYDLESEEFLNNTIIQSYAEIINDNHVIDNWYEKYIPKVW
;
A
#
# COMPACT_ATOMS: atom_id res chain seq x y z
N MET A 1 15.54 -20.96 -10.81
CA MET A 1 14.58 -22.09 -10.69
C MET A 1 15.38 -23.39 -10.72
N PRO A 2 15.17 -24.34 -9.80
CA PRO A 2 15.87 -25.63 -9.82
C PRO A 2 15.58 -26.40 -11.11
N LYS A 3 16.58 -27.13 -11.62
CA LYS A 3 16.51 -27.86 -12.90
C LYS A 3 15.36 -28.88 -12.93
N ASP A 4 15.13 -29.58 -11.83
CA ASP A 4 14.11 -30.64 -11.75
C ASP A 4 12.70 -30.09 -11.87
N LYS A 5 12.44 -28.95 -11.20
CA LYS A 5 11.16 -28.24 -11.28
C LYS A 5 10.88 -27.73 -12.70
N PHE A 6 11.92 -27.45 -13.48
CA PHE A 6 11.80 -26.95 -14.85
C PHE A 6 11.41 -28.06 -15.81
N LEU A 7 12.03 -29.23 -15.68
CA LEU A 7 11.66 -30.42 -16.45
C LEU A 7 10.23 -30.87 -16.13
N GLU A 8 9.83 -30.84 -14.86
CA GLU A 8 8.44 -31.11 -14.45
C GLU A 8 7.44 -30.14 -15.11
N LEU A 9 7.77 -28.85 -15.16
CA LEU A 9 6.92 -27.82 -15.79
C LEU A 9 6.76 -28.04 -17.30
N ILE A 10 7.84 -28.47 -17.98
CA ILE A 10 7.80 -28.81 -19.39
C ILE A 10 6.90 -30.04 -19.61
N GLY A 11 7.15 -31.13 -18.88
CA GLY A 11 6.37 -32.38 -19.00
C GLY A 11 4.87 -32.12 -18.82
N LYS A 12 4.48 -31.48 -17.71
CA LYS A 12 3.07 -31.11 -17.45
C LYS A 12 2.44 -30.22 -18.52
N THR A 13 3.24 -29.44 -19.24
CA THR A 13 2.73 -28.55 -20.29
C THR A 13 2.56 -29.31 -21.60
N LEU A 14 3.50 -30.19 -21.95
CA LEU A 14 3.39 -31.06 -23.12
C LEU A 14 2.21 -32.03 -22.98
N ASP A 15 2.03 -32.63 -21.80
CA ASP A 15 0.92 -33.55 -21.53
C ASP A 15 -0.44 -32.85 -21.64
N LYS A 16 -0.53 -31.61 -21.13
CA LYS A 16 -1.79 -30.85 -21.10
C LYS A 16 -2.19 -30.27 -22.46
N TYR A 17 -1.22 -29.98 -23.32
CA TYR A 17 -1.44 -29.32 -24.61
C TYR A 17 -0.88 -30.19 -25.76
N SER A 18 -1.01 -31.51 -25.64
CA SER A 18 -0.43 -32.48 -26.57
C SER A 18 -1.00 -32.38 -27.98
N GLU A 19 -2.24 -31.88 -28.12
CA GLU A 19 -2.93 -31.67 -29.40
C GLU A 19 -2.69 -30.29 -30.02
N GLU A 20 -2.01 -29.39 -29.31
CA GLU A 20 -1.71 -28.04 -29.80
C GLU A 20 -0.45 -28.01 -30.69
N ASN A 21 -0.36 -27.01 -31.55
CA ASN A 21 0.86 -26.83 -32.36
C ASN A 21 2.06 -26.37 -31.51
N LEU A 22 3.27 -26.66 -32.01
CA LEU A 22 4.53 -26.35 -31.33
C LEU A 22 4.70 -24.85 -31.01
N GLU A 23 4.23 -23.97 -31.90
CA GLU A 23 4.27 -22.51 -31.70
C GLU A 23 3.48 -22.10 -30.44
N THR A 24 2.29 -22.68 -30.30
CA THR A 24 1.38 -22.43 -29.17
C THR A 24 1.96 -22.98 -27.87
N ILE A 25 2.50 -24.21 -27.91
CA ILE A 25 3.17 -24.82 -26.77
C ILE A 25 4.39 -23.97 -26.34
N ALA A 26 5.22 -23.54 -27.29
CA ALA A 26 6.39 -22.70 -27.03
C ALA A 26 5.99 -21.35 -26.38
N ARG A 27 4.93 -20.72 -26.87
CA ARG A 27 4.38 -19.49 -26.28
C ARG A 27 3.88 -19.70 -24.84
N ILE A 28 3.18 -20.82 -24.58
CA ILE A 28 2.70 -21.17 -23.23
C ILE A 28 3.87 -21.40 -22.29
N LEU A 29 4.88 -22.18 -22.71
CA LEU A 29 6.09 -22.43 -21.95
C LEU A 29 6.82 -21.14 -21.64
N SER A 30 7.03 -20.26 -22.63
CA SER A 30 7.66 -18.94 -22.44
C SER A 30 6.93 -18.11 -21.38
N LYS A 31 5.60 -18.04 -21.44
CA LYS A 31 4.78 -17.34 -20.43
C LYS A 31 4.92 -17.96 -19.04
N LYS A 32 4.88 -19.30 -18.94
CA LYS A 32 5.06 -20.01 -17.66
C LYS A 32 6.45 -19.79 -17.10
N CYS A 33 7.51 -19.91 -17.91
CA CYS A 33 8.90 -19.64 -17.53
C CYS A 33 9.07 -18.23 -16.96
N LYS A 34 8.50 -17.21 -17.62
CA LYS A 34 8.49 -15.82 -17.11
C LYS A 34 7.75 -15.68 -15.79
N SER A 35 6.67 -16.44 -15.58
CA SER A 35 5.90 -16.42 -14.32
C SER A 35 6.63 -17.07 -13.14
N VAL A 36 7.48 -18.07 -13.41
CA VAL A 36 8.25 -18.78 -12.37
C VAL A 36 9.66 -18.22 -12.16
N SER A 37 10.14 -17.37 -13.09
CA SER A 37 11.42 -16.68 -13.01
C SER A 37 11.58 -15.93 -11.69
N THR A 38 12.80 -15.95 -11.15
CA THR A 38 13.19 -15.21 -9.95
C THR A 38 13.18 -13.70 -10.17
N ASP A 39 13.32 -13.23 -11.42
CA ASP A 39 13.28 -11.80 -11.75
C ASP A 39 11.86 -11.24 -11.81
N ASN A 40 10.85 -12.12 -11.75
CA ASN A 40 9.45 -11.73 -11.80
C ASN A 40 9.11 -10.80 -10.62
N VAL A 41 8.87 -9.53 -10.93
CA VAL A 41 8.63 -8.46 -9.93
C VAL A 41 7.42 -8.79 -9.05
N SER A 42 6.33 -9.30 -9.63
CA SER A 42 5.10 -9.63 -8.90
C SER A 42 5.33 -10.76 -7.89
N LYS A 43 6.10 -11.78 -8.29
CA LYS A 43 6.46 -12.89 -7.42
C LYS A 43 7.36 -12.42 -6.27
N ARG A 44 8.42 -11.66 -6.57
CA ARG A 44 9.30 -11.08 -5.54
C ARG A 44 8.53 -10.23 -4.54
N ARG A 45 7.58 -9.41 -5.00
CA ARG A 45 6.71 -8.60 -4.14
C ARG A 45 5.81 -9.45 -3.24
N ASN A 46 5.31 -10.59 -3.71
CA ASN A 46 4.48 -11.47 -2.91
C ASN A 46 5.32 -12.21 -1.86
N GLU A 47 6.49 -12.73 -2.24
CA GLU A 47 7.43 -13.35 -1.29
C GLU A 47 7.85 -12.36 -0.20
N GLN A 48 8.15 -11.11 -0.57
CA GLN A 48 8.44 -10.04 0.41
C GLN A 48 7.27 -9.77 1.37
N ARG A 49 6.04 -9.77 0.86
CA ARG A 49 4.83 -9.58 1.69
C ARG A 49 4.64 -10.72 2.68
N GLU A 50 4.85 -11.96 2.25
CA GLU A 50 4.77 -13.15 3.11
C GLU A 50 5.81 -13.07 4.23
N ILE A 51 7.07 -12.77 3.90
CA ILE A 51 8.14 -12.59 4.89
C ILE A 51 7.79 -11.49 5.89
N ILE A 52 7.27 -10.34 5.42
CA ILE A 52 6.88 -9.25 6.30
C ILE A 52 5.76 -9.71 7.24
N LEU A 53 4.71 -10.35 6.71
CA LEU A 53 3.59 -10.86 7.53
C LEU A 53 4.08 -11.82 8.61
N GLU A 54 4.91 -12.79 8.25
CA GLU A 54 5.49 -13.74 9.19
C GLU A 54 6.35 -13.04 10.25
N SER A 55 7.12 -12.00 9.86
CA SER A 55 7.97 -11.26 10.81
C SER A 55 7.19 -10.40 11.80
N ILE A 56 6.03 -9.87 11.40
CA ILE A 56 5.21 -9.01 12.26
C ILE A 56 4.17 -9.81 13.06
N ASP A 57 3.75 -10.99 12.57
CA ASP A 57 2.77 -11.86 13.21
C ASP A 57 3.41 -12.70 14.33
N THR A 58 3.92 -12.01 15.35
CA THR A 58 4.47 -12.65 16.55
C THR A 58 3.59 -12.37 17.74
N GLU A 59 3.61 -13.27 18.73
CA GLU A 59 2.86 -13.12 19.98
C GLU A 59 3.22 -11.82 20.71
N LEU A 60 4.51 -11.47 20.75
CA LEU A 60 5.01 -10.23 21.35
C LEU A 60 4.42 -8.98 20.68
N VAL A 61 4.40 -8.93 19.35
CA VAL A 61 3.84 -7.78 18.61
C VAL A 61 2.35 -7.66 18.90
N ARG A 62 1.61 -8.77 18.84
CA ARG A 62 0.17 -8.78 19.14
C ARG A 62 -0.11 -8.32 20.56
N GLU A 63 0.67 -8.77 21.54
CA GLU A 63 0.52 -8.36 22.94
C GLU A 63 0.75 -6.86 23.12
N ILE A 64 1.83 -6.32 22.55
CA ILE A 64 2.16 -4.89 22.61
C ILE A 64 1.05 -4.05 21.96
N CYS A 65 0.61 -4.44 20.76
CA CYS A 65 -0.43 -3.73 20.01
C CYS A 65 -1.79 -3.76 20.70
N ASN A 66 -2.12 -4.84 21.41
CA ASN A 66 -3.39 -4.96 22.15
C ASN A 66 -3.40 -4.19 23.48
N LYS A 67 -2.22 -3.94 24.08
CA LYS A 67 -2.09 -3.14 25.31
C LYS A 67 -2.11 -1.63 25.07
N LYS A 68 -1.84 -1.18 23.84
CA LYS A 68 -1.83 0.23 23.46
C LYS A 68 -3.21 0.70 23.00
N ASP A 69 -3.40 2.01 23.01
CA ASP A 69 -4.58 2.62 22.42
C ASP A 69 -4.70 2.24 20.96
N ARG A 70 -5.94 1.93 20.56
CA ARG A 70 -6.25 1.50 19.20
C ARG A 70 -6.02 2.65 18.21
N ILE A 71 -5.19 2.40 17.21
CA ILE A 71 -4.97 3.33 16.11
C ILE A 71 -6.11 3.18 15.11
N CYS A 72 -6.74 4.30 14.73
CA CYS A 72 -7.73 4.35 13.66
C CYS A 72 -7.14 5.06 12.44
N LEU A 73 -7.06 4.36 11.30
CA LEU A 73 -6.52 4.90 10.06
C LEU A 73 -7.66 5.21 9.08
N ILE A 74 -7.81 6.49 8.75
CA ILE A 74 -8.82 6.97 7.81
C ILE A 74 -8.23 6.94 6.40
N LEU A 75 -8.89 6.21 5.50
CA LEU A 75 -8.39 5.92 4.16
C LEU A 75 -9.41 6.32 3.10
N ASP A 76 -8.91 6.81 1.98
CA ASP A 76 -9.71 6.97 0.76
C ASP A 76 -9.98 5.60 0.10
N ASN A 77 -10.63 5.61 -1.06
CA ASN A 77 -10.99 4.40 -1.79
C ASN A 77 -9.91 3.89 -2.75
N TYR A 78 -8.65 4.28 -2.57
CA TYR A 78 -7.57 3.72 -3.39
C TYR A 78 -7.48 2.20 -3.22
N SER A 79 -7.42 1.47 -4.33
CA SER A 79 -7.57 0.00 -4.34
C SER A 79 -6.52 -0.72 -3.49
N THR A 80 -5.32 -0.18 -3.39
CA THR A 80 -4.23 -0.72 -2.56
C THR A 80 -4.59 -0.74 -1.06
N HIS A 81 -5.32 0.27 -0.57
CA HIS A 81 -5.79 0.35 0.82
C HIS A 81 -6.78 -0.76 1.18
N ARG A 82 -7.45 -1.34 0.17
CA ARG A 82 -8.41 -2.44 0.31
C ARG A 82 -7.82 -3.81 0.00
N SER A 83 -6.52 -3.89 -0.26
CA SER A 83 -5.86 -5.17 -0.51
C SER A 83 -5.90 -6.06 0.71
N LYS A 84 -6.05 -7.39 0.51
CA LYS A 84 -6.03 -8.38 1.59
C LYS A 84 -4.78 -8.26 2.46
N TYR A 85 -3.64 -8.01 1.83
CA TYR A 85 -2.36 -7.80 2.53
C TYR A 85 -2.45 -6.67 3.57
N ILE A 86 -2.97 -5.50 3.20
CA ILE A 86 -3.10 -4.37 4.14
C ILE A 86 -4.10 -4.67 5.25
N GLN A 87 -5.19 -5.39 4.96
CA GLN A 87 -6.17 -5.79 5.97
C GLN A 87 -5.57 -6.75 7.01
N GLU A 88 -4.76 -7.72 6.57
CA GLU A 88 -4.06 -8.65 7.49
C GLU A 88 -3.03 -7.92 8.36
N VAL A 89 -2.21 -7.04 7.75
CA VAL A 89 -1.24 -6.20 8.51
C VAL A 89 -1.96 -5.36 9.56
N ALA A 90 -3.06 -4.68 9.20
CA ALA A 90 -3.81 -3.85 10.13
C ALA A 90 -4.38 -4.68 11.30
N LYS A 91 -4.89 -5.89 11.02
CA LYS A 91 -5.40 -6.81 12.04
C LYS A 91 -4.31 -7.26 13.02
N ILE A 92 -3.11 -7.60 12.53
CA ILE A 92 -1.97 -8.00 13.37
C ILE A 92 -1.58 -6.85 14.31
N LEU A 93 -1.56 -5.62 13.79
CA LEU A 93 -1.10 -4.43 14.51
C LEU A 93 -2.20 -3.74 15.35
N ASN A 94 -3.41 -4.33 15.46
CA ASN A 94 -4.56 -3.73 16.15
C ASN A 94 -4.94 -2.32 15.60
N ILE A 95 -4.83 -2.14 14.28
CA ILE A 95 -5.22 -0.92 13.57
C ILE A 95 -6.62 -1.09 12.97
N THR A 96 -7.51 -0.14 13.24
CA THR A 96 -8.84 -0.08 12.61
C THR A 96 -8.78 0.74 11.34
N LEU A 97 -9.12 0.11 10.21
CA LEU A 97 -9.21 0.80 8.91
C LEU A 97 -10.62 1.39 8.74
N ILE A 98 -10.69 2.70 8.59
CA ILE A 98 -11.94 3.44 8.34
C ILE A 98 -11.90 3.94 6.91
N TYR A 99 -12.75 3.38 6.05
CA TYR A 99 -12.81 3.81 4.65
C TYR A 99 -13.86 4.90 4.47
N LEU A 100 -13.46 6.01 3.86
CA LEU A 100 -14.36 7.10 3.53
C LEU A 100 -15.37 6.69 2.44
N PRO A 101 -16.57 7.28 2.41
CA PRO A 101 -17.48 7.14 1.28
C PRO A 101 -16.83 7.53 -0.05
N PRO A 102 -17.25 6.91 -1.17
CA PRO A 102 -16.77 7.31 -2.50
C PRO A 102 -16.90 8.82 -2.75
N TYR A 103 -15.94 9.37 -3.50
CA TYR A 103 -15.93 10.78 -3.92
C TYR A 103 -16.08 11.82 -2.78
N SER A 104 -15.60 11.48 -1.57
CA SER A 104 -15.71 12.35 -0.39
C SER A 104 -14.36 12.92 0.09
N PRO A 105 -13.59 13.63 -0.77
CA PRO A 105 -12.28 14.16 -0.39
C PRO A 105 -12.37 15.20 0.72
N HIS A 106 -13.51 15.87 0.87
CA HIS A 106 -13.76 16.85 1.94
C HIS A 106 -13.76 16.23 3.36
N LEU A 107 -13.92 14.90 3.46
CA LEU A 107 -13.80 14.15 4.71
C LEU A 107 -12.36 13.74 5.01
N ASN A 108 -11.46 13.76 4.04
CA ASN A 108 -10.08 13.37 4.24
C ASN A 108 -9.25 14.57 4.76
N PRO A 109 -8.71 14.52 6.00
CA PRO A 109 -7.98 15.66 6.57
C PRO A 109 -6.74 16.04 5.74
N ILE A 110 -6.10 15.07 5.08
CA ILE A 110 -4.90 15.35 4.28
C ILE A 110 -5.19 16.30 3.10
N GLU A 111 -6.41 16.28 2.56
CA GLU A 111 -6.81 17.16 1.46
C GLU A 111 -6.86 18.63 1.91
N GLN A 112 -7.24 18.88 3.17
CA GLN A 112 -7.22 20.23 3.74
C GLN A 112 -5.79 20.73 3.94
N ILE A 113 -4.90 19.85 4.42
CA ILE A 113 -3.48 20.15 4.55
C ILE A 113 -2.89 20.48 3.17
N TRP A 114 -3.14 19.64 2.16
CA TRP A 114 -2.67 19.89 0.79
C TRP A 114 -3.18 21.19 0.21
N ARG A 115 -4.44 21.57 0.49
CA ARG A 115 -4.99 22.86 0.05
C ARG A 115 -4.22 24.04 0.65
N ILE A 116 -3.90 23.99 1.94
CA ILE A 116 -3.13 25.04 2.63
C ILE A 116 -1.69 25.05 2.12
N LEU A 117 -1.06 23.89 2.00
CA LEU A 117 0.29 23.72 1.50
C LEU A 117 0.43 24.31 0.09
N LYS A 118 -0.44 23.95 -0.85
CA LYS A 118 -0.44 24.50 -2.21
C LYS A 118 -0.59 26.01 -2.23
N ARG A 119 -1.36 26.60 -1.30
CA ARG A 119 -1.49 28.06 -1.19
C ARG A 119 -0.21 28.71 -0.70
N LYS A 120 0.52 28.09 0.24
CA LYS A 120 1.85 28.55 0.68
C LYS A 120 2.86 28.43 -0.46
N LEU A 121 2.93 27.29 -1.13
CA LEU A 121 3.88 27.05 -2.22
C LEU A 121 3.75 28.05 -3.38
N LYS A 122 2.53 28.54 -3.67
CA LYS A 122 2.30 29.59 -4.68
C LYS A 122 2.96 30.93 -4.37
N GLN A 123 3.46 31.14 -3.15
CA GLN A 123 4.15 32.37 -2.74
C GLN A 123 5.66 32.32 -2.97
N TYR A 124 6.19 31.15 -3.34
CA TYR A 124 7.60 30.94 -3.59
C TYR A 124 7.86 30.73 -5.08
N ASP A 125 8.99 31.25 -5.56
CA ASP A 125 9.54 30.82 -6.84
C ASP A 125 10.23 29.47 -6.63
N LEU A 126 9.72 28.44 -7.29
CA LEU A 126 10.19 27.05 -7.12
C LEU A 126 11.40 26.79 -8.03
N GLU A 127 12.58 27.21 -7.56
CA GLU A 127 13.81 27.24 -8.34
C GLU A 127 14.45 25.85 -8.55
N SER A 128 14.16 24.88 -7.68
CA SER A 128 14.69 23.51 -7.78
C SER A 128 13.81 22.48 -7.07
N GLU A 129 14.04 21.20 -7.38
CA GLU A 129 13.39 20.08 -6.67
C GLU A 129 13.76 20.05 -5.18
N GLU A 130 15.04 20.32 -4.86
CA GLU A 130 15.51 20.38 -3.48
C GLU A 130 14.81 21.51 -2.70
N PHE A 131 14.72 22.69 -3.32
CA PHE A 131 14.01 23.81 -2.73
C PHE A 131 12.54 23.46 -2.48
N LEU A 132 11.84 22.91 -3.49
CA LEU A 132 10.45 22.46 -3.35
C LEU A 132 10.28 21.47 -2.19
N ASN A 133 11.14 20.45 -2.10
CA ASN A 133 11.08 19.45 -1.04
C ASN A 133 11.26 20.09 0.34
N ASN A 134 12.26 20.96 0.49
CA ASN A 134 12.52 21.67 1.75
C ASN A 134 11.34 22.58 2.13
N THR A 135 10.79 23.33 1.17
CA THR A 135 9.62 24.19 1.41
C THR A 135 8.38 23.38 1.79
N ILE A 136 8.15 22.22 1.15
CA ILE A 136 7.05 21.31 1.52
C ILE A 136 7.20 20.83 2.95
N ILE A 137 8.38 20.32 3.33
CA ILE A 137 8.65 19.78 4.68
C ILE A 137 8.44 20.87 5.73
N GLN A 138 9.04 22.05 5.53
CA GLN A 138 8.90 23.17 6.46
C GLN A 138 7.44 23.64 6.56
N SER A 139 6.79 23.87 5.41
CA SER A 139 5.39 24.32 5.38
C SER A 139 4.45 23.33 6.05
N TYR A 140 4.67 22.02 5.84
CA TYR A 140 3.90 20.96 6.47
C TYR A 140 4.08 20.97 7.99
N ALA A 141 5.32 21.06 8.48
CA ALA A 141 5.60 21.12 9.92
C ALA A 141 4.92 22.34 10.57
N GLU A 142 4.96 23.50 9.92
CA GLU A 142 4.25 24.69 10.38
C GLU A 142 2.73 24.48 10.43
N ILE A 143 2.13 23.86 9.40
CA ILE A 143 0.68 23.61 9.34
C ILE A 143 0.24 22.62 10.43
N ILE A 144 1.05 21.59 10.71
CA ILE A 144 0.72 20.59 11.74
C ILE A 144 0.87 21.18 13.15
N ASN A 145 1.91 21.99 13.39
CA ASN A 145 2.10 22.65 14.69
C ASN A 145 1.03 23.71 14.95
N ASP A 146 0.49 24.32 13.90
CA ASP A 146 -0.71 25.14 13.94
C ASP A 146 -1.96 24.24 14.02
N ASN A 147 -2.14 23.61 15.20
CA ASN A 147 -3.10 22.52 15.48
C ASN A 147 -4.56 22.81 15.04
N HIS A 148 -4.90 24.06 14.76
CA HIS A 148 -6.21 24.50 14.30
C HIS A 148 -6.77 23.67 13.14
N VAL A 149 -5.96 23.18 12.19
CA VAL A 149 -6.49 22.40 11.05
C VAL A 149 -6.99 21.03 11.49
N ILE A 150 -6.21 20.34 12.34
CA ILE A 150 -6.53 19.00 12.82
C ILE A 150 -7.65 19.06 13.86
N ASP A 151 -7.57 20.01 14.79
CA ASP A 151 -8.58 20.20 15.84
C ASP A 151 -9.95 20.53 15.22
N ASN A 152 -10.00 21.48 14.29
CA ASN A 152 -11.25 21.83 13.60
C ASN A 152 -11.82 20.64 12.80
N TRP A 153 -10.96 19.82 12.19
CA TRP A 153 -11.40 18.61 11.50
C TRP A 153 -11.98 17.61 12.51
N TYR A 154 -11.28 17.38 13.62
CA TYR A 154 -11.68 16.46 14.68
C TYR A 154 -13.04 16.87 15.26
N GLU A 155 -13.18 18.10 15.73
CA GLU A 155 -14.42 18.64 16.30
C GLU A 155 -15.60 18.58 15.33
N LYS A 156 -15.34 18.81 14.04
CA LYS A 156 -16.40 18.82 13.03
C LYS A 156 -16.93 17.42 12.72
N TYR A 157 -16.07 16.41 12.70
CA TYR A 157 -16.39 15.10 12.13
C TYR A 157 -16.40 13.95 13.14
N ILE A 158 -15.59 13.97 14.21
CA ILE A 158 -15.52 12.84 15.15
C ILE A 158 -16.68 12.83 16.16
N PRO A 159 -17.07 13.94 16.80
CA PRO A 159 -18.21 13.96 17.73
C PRO A 159 -19.57 13.57 17.12
N LYS A 160 -19.67 13.48 15.79
CA LYS A 160 -20.91 13.15 15.08
C LYS A 160 -21.00 11.68 14.64
N VAL A 161 -19.97 10.89 14.96
CA VAL A 161 -19.85 9.48 14.55
C VAL A 161 -20.12 8.52 15.72
N TRP A 162 -20.32 9.04 16.94
CA TRP A 162 -20.61 8.29 18.16
C TRP A 162 -21.82 8.89 18.89
#